data_AF-A0A6P5ZIT2-F1
#
_entry.id   AF-A0A6P5ZIT2-F1
#
_cell.length_a   1.000
_cell.length_b   1.000
_cell.length_c   1.000
_cell.angle_alpha   90.00
_cell.angle_beta   90.00
_cell.angle_gamma   90.00
#
_symmetry.space_group_name_H-M   'P 1'
#
loop_
_entity.id
_entity.type
_entity.pdbx_description
1 polymer ?
#
loop_
_entity_poly.entity_id
_entity_poly.type
_entity_poly.pdbx_seq_one_letter_code
_entity_poly.pdbx_strand_id
1 'polypeptide(L)'
;MASEQNQIYHERQRLQFCLLHSLNNLFQQKDAFTGASLNSVAEKLVLDDPSKEIWTPFSLVFKPHHNSVTGNYDINVLIAALEGKGKTLIWHDSRNGASAIDLNDGMLMGIVINVPVRRYGGLWKGRHWMALRKIDGVWYNLDSDLQEPQCFKDCGEVREFLEYIISHDGQVLLVKNDDRQLYRRKKANYGWYPFKQS
;
A
#
# COMPACT_ATOMS: atom_id res chain seq x y z
N MET A 1 29.14 -20.19 8.34
CA MET A 1 27.71 -20.23 8.68
C MET A 1 27.04 -19.22 7.77
N ALA A 2 26.37 -19.68 6.72
CA ALA A 2 25.64 -18.80 5.82
C ALA A 2 24.43 -18.27 6.59
N SER A 3 24.37 -16.95 6.80
CA SER A 3 23.18 -16.29 7.31
C SER A 3 22.00 -16.69 6.43
N GLU A 4 20.93 -17.25 7.02
CA GLU A 4 19.65 -17.42 6.36
C GLU A 4 19.22 -16.05 5.83
N GLN A 5 19.43 -15.80 4.53
CA GLN A 5 18.85 -14.67 3.86
C GLN A 5 17.35 -14.95 3.84
N ASN A 6 16.66 -14.32 4.79
CA ASN A 6 15.20 -14.32 4.83
C ASN A 6 14.72 -13.80 3.47
N GLN A 7 14.22 -14.69 2.61
CA GLN A 7 13.85 -14.33 1.25
C GLN A 7 12.76 -13.26 1.31
N ILE A 8 13.02 -12.10 0.69
CA ILE A 8 12.05 -11.01 0.58
C ILE A 8 10.82 -11.56 -0.12
N TYR A 9 9.67 -11.44 0.56
CA TYR A 9 8.42 -11.88 -0.02
C TYR A 9 8.04 -10.95 -1.17
N HIS A 10 7.82 -11.52 -2.35
CA HIS A 10 7.38 -10.79 -3.53
C HIS A 10 6.32 -11.60 -4.29
N GLU A 11 5.12 -11.05 -4.34
CA GLU A 11 4.02 -11.50 -5.17
C GLU A 11 4.01 -10.72 -6.48
N ARG A 12 4.05 -11.45 -7.59
CA ARG A 12 3.98 -10.87 -8.93
C ARG A 12 2.55 -10.72 -9.39
N GLN A 13 2.27 -9.65 -10.12
CA GLN A 13 0.93 -9.31 -10.53
C GLN A 13 0.35 -10.35 -11.48
N ARG A 14 -0.94 -10.65 -11.26
CA ARG A 14 -1.80 -11.31 -12.23
C ARG A 14 -3.01 -10.44 -12.52
N LEU A 15 -3.36 -10.27 -13.79
CA LEU A 15 -4.51 -9.47 -14.23
C LEU A 15 -4.43 -8.01 -13.75
N GLN A 16 -5.49 -7.47 -13.12
CA GLN A 16 -5.50 -6.10 -12.59
C GLN A 16 -5.48 -6.05 -11.05
N PHE A 17 -5.07 -7.14 -10.38
CA PHE A 17 -4.98 -7.24 -8.91
C PHE A 17 -3.77 -6.48 -8.31
N CYS A 18 -3.30 -5.41 -8.95
CA CYS A 18 -2.15 -4.61 -8.52
C CYS A 18 -2.25 -4.18 -7.04
N LEU A 19 -3.43 -3.77 -6.57
CA LEU A 19 -3.61 -3.37 -5.16
C LEU A 19 -3.41 -4.55 -4.20
N LEU A 20 -3.95 -5.73 -4.53
CA LEU A 20 -3.83 -6.94 -3.72
C LEU A 20 -2.36 -7.31 -3.53
N HIS A 21 -1.63 -7.41 -4.64
CA HIS A 21 -0.23 -7.80 -4.62
C HIS A 21 0.65 -6.74 -3.96
N SER A 22 0.37 -5.45 -4.21
CA SER A 22 1.04 -4.35 -3.52
C SER A 22 0.85 -4.41 -2.01
N LEU A 23 -0.36 -4.74 -1.53
CA LEU A 23 -0.61 -4.91 -0.11
C LEU A 23 0.12 -6.13 0.46
N ASN A 24 0.09 -7.28 -0.21
CA ASN A 24 0.81 -8.47 0.27
C ASN A 24 2.33 -8.25 0.30
N ASN A 25 2.87 -7.59 -0.72
CA ASN A 25 4.27 -7.15 -0.78
C ASN A 25 4.59 -6.16 0.33
N LEU A 26 3.75 -5.13 0.52
CA LEU A 26 3.89 -4.17 1.60
C LEU A 26 3.87 -4.86 2.96
N PHE A 27 3.07 -5.90 3.17
CA PHE A 27 3.00 -6.63 4.44
C PHE A 27 4.09 -7.70 4.58
N GLN A 28 4.82 -8.02 3.50
CA GLN A 28 5.83 -9.08 3.47
C GLN A 28 5.27 -10.41 3.96
N GLN A 29 4.03 -10.71 3.56
CA GLN A 29 3.31 -11.89 3.99
C GLN A 29 2.40 -12.37 2.88
N LYS A 30 2.53 -13.66 2.55
CA LYS A 30 1.63 -14.35 1.65
C LYS A 30 0.22 -14.35 2.21
N ASP A 31 -0.75 -14.03 1.36
CA ASP A 31 -2.18 -14.03 1.69
C ASP A 31 -2.52 -13.12 2.89
N ALA A 32 -1.72 -12.07 3.15
CA ALA A 32 -2.06 -11.03 4.12
C ALA A 32 -3.43 -10.41 3.80
N PHE A 33 -3.69 -10.29 2.51
CA PHE A 33 -4.96 -10.06 1.86
C PHE A 33 -5.17 -11.10 0.75
N THR A 34 -6.43 -11.42 0.47
CA THR A 34 -6.87 -12.24 -0.66
C THR A 34 -7.87 -11.46 -1.49
N GLY A 35 -8.10 -11.89 -2.73
CA GLY A 35 -9.17 -11.33 -3.57
C GLY A 35 -10.53 -11.36 -2.86
N ALA A 36 -10.85 -12.46 -2.17
CA ALA A 36 -12.08 -12.58 -1.38
C ALA A 36 -12.14 -11.57 -0.22
N SER A 37 -11.02 -11.35 0.50
CA SER A 37 -11.02 -10.37 1.60
C SER A 37 -11.18 -8.94 1.10
N LEU A 38 -10.54 -8.57 -0.02
CA LEU A 38 -10.67 -7.22 -0.58
C LEU A 38 -12.05 -7.00 -1.22
N ASN A 39 -12.64 -8.02 -1.85
CA ASN A 39 -14.02 -7.98 -2.31
C ASN A 39 -15.00 -7.74 -1.14
N SER A 40 -14.81 -8.44 -0.01
CA SER A 40 -15.64 -8.22 1.18
C SER A 40 -15.50 -6.81 1.75
N VAL A 41 -14.30 -6.23 1.73
CA VAL A 41 -14.08 -4.82 2.11
C VAL A 41 -14.84 -3.90 1.16
N ALA A 42 -14.70 -4.11 -0.16
CA ALA A 42 -15.38 -3.29 -1.16
C ALA A 42 -16.91 -3.36 -1.06
N GLU A 43 -17.46 -4.54 -0.77
CA GLU A 43 -18.90 -4.73 -0.58
C GLU A 43 -19.43 -3.98 0.65
N LYS A 44 -18.71 -4.00 1.77
CA LYS A 44 -19.08 -3.25 2.98
C LYS A 44 -19.13 -1.76 2.72
N LEU A 45 -18.12 -1.21 2.05
CA LEU A 45 -18.07 0.21 1.68
C LEU A 45 -19.27 0.65 0.83
N VAL A 46 -19.79 -0.22 -0.04
CA VAL A 46 -21.00 0.06 -0.84
C VAL A 46 -22.28 0.04 0.01
N LEU A 47 -22.33 -0.80 1.04
CA LEU A 47 -23.49 -0.87 1.92
C LEU A 47 -23.60 0.34 2.85
N ASP A 48 -22.45 0.89 3.26
CA ASP A 48 -22.32 2.02 4.19
C ASP A 48 -22.46 3.39 3.49
N ASP A 49 -22.56 3.44 2.15
CA ASP A 49 -22.78 4.67 1.39
C ASP A 49 -24.25 5.18 1.56
N PRO A 50 -24.46 6.36 2.17
CA PRO A 50 -25.80 6.93 2.39
C PRO A 50 -26.49 7.43 1.12
N SER A 51 -25.78 7.56 -0.01
CA SER A 51 -26.23 8.26 -1.22
C SER A 51 -26.94 7.38 -2.27
N LYS A 52 -27.70 6.36 -1.84
CA LYS A 52 -28.38 5.40 -2.73
C LYS A 52 -29.49 6.02 -3.60
N GLU A 53 -29.11 6.64 -4.71
CA GLU A 53 -29.97 6.84 -5.89
C GLU A 53 -30.11 5.49 -6.66
N ILE A 54 -31.28 4.88 -6.55
CA ILE A 54 -31.96 3.96 -7.49
C ILE A 54 -31.16 2.76 -8.04
N TRP A 55 -31.41 1.59 -7.45
CA TRP A 55 -30.97 0.28 -7.92
C TRP A 55 -31.65 -0.16 -9.22
N THR A 56 -30.88 -0.58 -10.25
CA THR A 56 -31.41 -1.38 -11.37
C THR A 56 -30.57 -2.66 -11.58
N PRO A 57 -31.13 -3.73 -12.18
CA PRO A 57 -30.43 -5.02 -12.32
C PRO A 57 -29.13 -4.97 -13.13
N PHE A 58 -28.95 -3.97 -13.99
CA PHE A 58 -27.73 -3.77 -14.78
C PHE A 58 -26.58 -3.09 -14.01
N SER A 59 -26.85 -2.51 -12.84
CA SER A 59 -25.85 -1.84 -11.98
C SER A 59 -24.85 -2.80 -11.31
N LEU A 60 -25.10 -4.11 -11.36
CA LEU A 60 -24.17 -5.14 -10.85
C LEU A 60 -22.90 -5.29 -11.70
N VAL A 61 -22.97 -4.93 -12.99
CA VAL A 61 -21.86 -5.09 -13.95
C VAL A 61 -21.01 -3.81 -14.07
N PHE A 62 -21.59 -2.65 -13.78
CA PHE A 62 -20.92 -1.36 -13.83
C PHE A 62 -21.04 -0.67 -12.47
N LYS A 63 -20.20 -1.09 -11.51
CA LYS A 63 -20.08 -0.37 -10.23
C LYS A 63 -19.10 0.79 -10.37
N PRO A 64 -19.41 1.99 -9.86
CA PRO A 64 -18.49 3.14 -9.91
C PRO A 64 -17.20 2.97 -9.08
N HIS A 65 -17.08 1.89 -8.30
CA HIS A 65 -16.04 1.72 -7.27
C HIS A 65 -15.22 0.42 -7.34
N HIS A 66 -15.43 -0.47 -8.32
CA HIS A 66 -14.53 -1.59 -8.63
C HIS A 66 -15.09 -2.48 -9.74
N ASN A 67 -14.18 -3.12 -10.50
CA ASN A 67 -14.47 -4.39 -11.17
C ASN A 67 -13.85 -5.52 -10.32
N SER A 68 -14.63 -6.10 -9.39
CA SER A 68 -14.20 -7.16 -8.45
C SER A 68 -13.74 -8.44 -9.15
N VAL A 69 -14.21 -8.64 -10.39
CA VAL A 69 -13.80 -9.74 -11.26
C VAL A 69 -12.37 -9.52 -11.80
N THR A 70 -11.94 -8.28 -12.03
CA THR A 70 -10.62 -7.97 -12.61
C THR A 70 -9.58 -7.52 -11.58
N GLY A 71 -10.00 -7.11 -10.38
CA GLY A 71 -9.10 -6.69 -9.28
C GLY A 71 -8.79 -5.19 -9.23
N ASN A 72 -9.49 -4.37 -10.02
CA ASN A 72 -9.33 -2.93 -10.05
C ASN A 72 -10.00 -2.27 -8.84
N TYR A 73 -9.34 -2.36 -7.68
CA TYR A 73 -9.79 -1.77 -6.42
C TYR A 73 -9.37 -0.30 -6.32
N ASP A 74 -10.25 0.53 -5.74
CA ASP A 74 -10.01 1.95 -5.52
C ASP A 74 -9.30 2.26 -4.19
N ILE A 75 -9.06 3.55 -3.95
CA ILE A 75 -8.40 4.05 -2.75
C ILE A 75 -9.18 3.75 -1.45
N ASN A 76 -10.51 3.68 -1.48
CA ASN A 76 -11.31 3.44 -0.29
C ASN A 76 -11.12 2.00 0.20
N VAL A 77 -11.01 1.05 -0.74
CA VAL A 77 -10.64 -0.33 -0.43
C VAL A 77 -9.25 -0.39 0.20
N LEU A 78 -8.27 0.36 -0.30
CA LEU A 78 -6.93 0.46 0.30
C LEU A 78 -7.00 0.96 1.75
N ILE A 79 -7.69 2.07 1.99
CA ILE A 79 -7.83 2.69 3.32
C ILE A 79 -8.44 1.68 4.30
N ALA A 80 -9.62 1.14 3.97
CA ALA A 80 -10.33 0.21 4.84
C ALA A 80 -9.55 -1.09 5.10
N ALA A 81 -8.84 -1.60 4.09
CA ALA A 81 -7.98 -2.77 4.23
C ALA A 81 -6.81 -2.52 5.21
N LEU A 82 -6.17 -1.35 5.13
CA LEU A 82 -5.09 -0.95 6.03
C LEU A 82 -5.58 -0.72 7.46
N GLU A 83 -6.70 -0.02 7.62
CA GLU A 83 -7.34 0.20 8.93
C GLU A 83 -7.70 -1.12 9.61
N GLY A 84 -8.24 -2.08 8.85
CA GLY A 84 -8.53 -3.44 9.34
C GLY A 84 -7.29 -4.20 9.84
N LYS A 85 -6.08 -3.78 9.45
CA LYS A 85 -4.79 -4.31 9.96
C LYS A 85 -4.11 -3.38 10.98
N GLY A 86 -4.82 -2.36 11.47
CA GLY A 86 -4.31 -1.39 12.44
C GLY A 86 -3.17 -0.54 11.87
N LYS A 87 -3.31 -0.11 10.61
CA LYS A 87 -2.41 0.84 9.94
C LYS A 87 -3.17 2.11 9.62
N THR A 88 -2.45 3.22 9.52
CA THR A 88 -3.00 4.51 9.09
C THR A 88 -2.38 4.89 7.76
N LEU A 89 -3.19 5.42 6.84
CA LEU A 89 -2.75 5.94 5.56
C LEU A 89 -2.72 7.47 5.63
N ILE A 90 -1.59 8.07 5.25
CA ILE A 90 -1.44 9.52 5.16
C ILE A 90 -1.12 9.88 3.71
N TRP A 91 -1.94 10.76 3.13
CA TRP A 91 -1.68 11.28 1.80
C TRP A 91 -0.53 12.28 1.84
N HIS A 92 0.50 12.06 1.02
CA HIS A 92 1.57 13.05 0.87
C HIS A 92 1.13 14.16 -0.09
N ASP A 93 1.17 15.40 0.38
CA ASP A 93 0.90 16.58 -0.44
C ASP A 93 2.06 16.81 -1.42
N SER A 94 1.80 16.55 -2.70
CA SER A 94 2.78 16.63 -3.80
C SER A 94 3.45 17.99 -3.94
N ARG A 95 2.86 19.07 -3.40
CA ARG A 95 3.44 20.41 -3.43
C ARG A 95 4.68 20.56 -2.54
N ASN A 96 4.87 19.66 -1.58
CA ASN A 96 5.98 19.71 -0.63
C ASN A 96 7.23 18.94 -1.11
N GLY A 97 7.14 18.23 -2.25
CA GLY A 97 8.22 17.40 -2.80
C GLY A 97 8.59 16.20 -1.93
N ALA A 98 9.39 15.29 -2.48
CA ALA A 98 9.80 14.06 -1.80
C ALA A 98 10.72 14.31 -0.59
N SER A 99 11.40 15.46 -0.53
CA SER A 99 12.27 15.83 0.59
C SER A 99 11.52 15.97 1.93
N ALA A 100 10.22 16.28 1.89
CA ALA A 100 9.39 16.39 3.09
C ALA A 100 9.00 15.02 3.70
N ILE A 101 9.32 13.91 3.03
CA ILE A 101 9.07 12.56 3.53
C ILE A 101 10.25 12.12 4.41
N ASP A 102 9.97 11.88 5.69
CA ASP A 102 10.93 11.27 6.60
C ASP A 102 10.97 9.74 6.40
N LEU A 103 11.89 9.29 5.54
CA LEU A 103 12.14 7.86 5.26
C LEU A 103 12.77 7.08 6.43
N ASN A 104 13.13 7.77 7.52
CA ASN A 104 13.66 7.17 8.73
C ASN A 104 12.68 7.24 9.91
N ASP A 105 11.45 7.74 9.69
CA ASP A 105 10.38 7.71 10.68
C ASP A 105 10.12 6.25 11.11
N GLY A 106 10.34 5.96 12.40
CA GLY A 106 10.14 4.62 12.96
C GLY A 106 8.68 4.14 12.92
N MET A 107 7.72 5.05 12.71
CA MET A 107 6.32 4.73 12.50
C MET A 107 6.02 4.34 11.05
N LEU A 108 6.83 4.77 10.08
CA LEU A 108 6.64 4.51 8.66
C LEU A 108 6.88 3.03 8.36
N MET A 109 5.80 2.31 8.07
CA MET A 109 5.86 0.91 7.67
C MET A 109 6.34 0.77 6.22
N GLY A 110 5.89 1.67 5.35
CA GLY A 110 6.21 1.69 3.94
C GLY A 110 5.38 2.73 3.21
N ILE A 111 5.48 2.71 1.88
CA ILE A 111 4.85 3.69 1.00
C ILE A 111 4.03 2.93 -0.03
N VAL A 112 2.78 3.32 -0.23
CA VAL A 112 1.95 2.86 -1.35
C VAL A 112 1.91 3.98 -2.38
N ILE A 113 2.11 3.63 -3.63
CA ILE A 113 2.17 4.56 -4.75
C ILE A 113 1.09 4.20 -5.76
N ASN A 114 0.44 5.23 -6.30
CA ASN A 114 -0.54 5.10 -7.38
C ASN A 114 -0.07 5.91 -8.59
N VAL A 115 0.34 5.26 -9.68
CA VAL A 115 0.87 5.94 -10.87
C VAL A 115 -0.05 5.78 -12.08
N PRO A 116 -0.14 6.80 -12.95
CA PRO A 116 -0.78 6.62 -14.24
C PRO A 116 0.01 5.63 -15.10
N VAL A 117 -0.68 4.68 -15.73
CA VAL A 117 -0.10 3.74 -16.68
C VAL A 117 -0.76 3.86 -18.05
N ARG A 118 0.05 3.76 -19.10
CA ARG A 118 -0.39 3.72 -20.50
C ARG A 118 0.00 2.37 -21.10
N ARG A 119 -0.98 1.60 -21.56
CA ARG A 119 -0.77 0.31 -22.23
C ARG A 119 -1.23 0.40 -23.70
N TYR A 120 -0.70 -0.50 -24.54
CA TYR A 120 -1.03 -0.60 -25.97
C TYR A 120 -0.90 0.73 -26.73
N GLY A 121 0.28 1.37 -26.65
CA GLY A 121 0.53 2.63 -27.36
C GLY A 121 -0.31 3.82 -26.89
N GLY A 122 -0.94 3.73 -25.71
CA GLY A 122 -1.77 4.80 -25.14
C GLY A 122 -3.28 4.63 -25.34
N LEU A 123 -3.71 3.56 -25.99
CA LEU A 123 -5.13 3.22 -26.15
C LEU A 123 -5.81 2.86 -24.82
N TRP A 124 -5.03 2.34 -23.87
CA TRP A 124 -5.52 2.02 -22.53
C TRP A 124 -4.80 2.88 -21.51
N LYS A 125 -5.58 3.74 -20.84
CA LYS A 125 -5.14 4.53 -19.68
C LYS A 125 -5.70 3.90 -18.43
N GLY A 126 -4.88 3.79 -17.40
CA GLY A 126 -5.30 3.29 -16.10
C GLY A 126 -4.37 3.81 -15.02
N ARG A 127 -4.53 3.27 -13.82
CA ARG A 127 -3.59 3.49 -12.74
C ARG A 127 -3.07 2.16 -12.21
N HIS A 128 -1.92 2.21 -11.58
CA HIS A 128 -1.21 1.06 -11.07
C HIS A 128 -0.75 1.33 -9.65
N TRP A 129 -1.03 0.36 -8.78
CA TRP A 129 -0.60 0.37 -7.39
C TRP A 129 0.74 -0.36 -7.28
N MET A 130 1.67 0.22 -6.52
CA MET A 130 2.92 -0.43 -6.14
C MET A 130 3.26 -0.10 -4.68
N ALA A 131 4.16 -0.89 -4.09
CA ALA A 131 4.60 -0.69 -2.71
C ALA A 131 6.12 -0.51 -2.64
N LEU A 132 6.56 0.42 -1.79
CA LEU A 132 7.93 0.51 -1.32
C LEU A 132 7.98 0.13 0.16
N ARG A 133 8.99 -0.64 0.57
CA ARG A 133 9.16 -1.01 1.98
C ARG A 133 10.62 -1.08 2.38
N LYS A 134 10.90 -0.62 3.60
CA LYS A 134 12.19 -0.83 4.27
C LYS A 134 12.20 -2.21 4.94
N ILE A 135 13.14 -3.06 4.53
CA ILE A 135 13.34 -4.42 5.04
C ILE A 135 14.82 -4.54 5.43
N ASP A 136 15.08 -4.88 6.69
CA ASP A 136 16.43 -4.99 7.24
C ASP A 136 17.33 -3.77 6.95
N GLY A 137 16.72 -2.58 7.03
CA GLY A 137 17.40 -1.29 6.83
C GLY A 137 17.49 -0.82 5.38
N VAL A 138 17.18 -1.66 4.40
CA VAL A 138 17.26 -1.35 2.96
C VAL A 138 15.86 -1.11 2.40
N TRP A 139 15.71 -0.08 1.58
CA TRP A 139 14.45 0.17 0.86
C TRP A 139 14.37 -0.69 -0.39
N TYR A 140 13.19 -1.24 -0.66
CA TYR A 140 12.90 -2.03 -1.85
C TYR A 140 11.72 -1.45 -2.60
N ASN A 141 11.83 -1.43 -3.93
CA ASN A 141 10.70 -1.37 -4.84
C ASN A 141 10.12 -2.78 -4.96
N LEU A 142 8.87 -2.93 -4.52
CA LEU A 142 8.11 -4.17 -4.54
C LEU A 142 6.93 -4.08 -5.51
N ASP A 143 7.09 -3.31 -6.58
CA ASP A 143 6.14 -3.29 -7.68
C ASP A 143 5.92 -4.71 -8.21
N SER A 144 4.67 -5.15 -8.15
CA SER A 144 4.26 -6.48 -8.57
C SER A 144 4.45 -6.76 -10.08
N ASP A 145 4.63 -5.74 -10.93
CA ASP A 145 5.02 -5.90 -12.34
C ASP A 145 6.51 -6.27 -12.52
N LEU A 146 7.34 -6.11 -11.47
CA LEU A 146 8.75 -6.53 -11.49
C LEU A 146 8.89 -8.06 -11.45
N GLN A 147 10.02 -8.55 -11.95
CA GLN A 147 10.36 -9.97 -11.84
C GLN A 147 10.81 -10.34 -10.43
N GLU A 148 11.45 -9.40 -9.74
CA GLU A 148 12.01 -9.55 -8.39
C GLU A 148 12.10 -8.18 -7.68
N PRO A 149 12.18 -8.14 -6.33
CA PRO A 149 12.39 -6.91 -5.59
C PRO A 149 13.63 -6.16 -6.08
N GLN A 150 13.50 -4.84 -6.28
CA GLN A 150 14.66 -4.00 -6.59
C GLN A 150 15.06 -3.19 -5.36
N CYS A 151 16.29 -3.38 -4.87
CA CYS A 151 16.80 -2.56 -3.78
C CYS A 151 17.17 -1.16 -4.28
N PHE A 152 16.88 -0.16 -3.44
CA PHE A 152 17.47 1.16 -3.59
C PHE A 152 18.83 1.20 -2.89
N LYS A 153 19.77 1.95 -3.44
CA LYS A 153 21.11 2.17 -2.90
C LYS A 153 21.06 2.86 -1.54
N ASP A 154 20.25 3.91 -1.43
CA ASP A 154 20.10 4.71 -0.23
C ASP A 154 18.78 5.51 -0.22
N CYS A 155 18.57 6.30 0.83
CA CYS A 155 17.39 7.16 0.95
C CYS A 155 17.39 8.35 -0.03
N GLY A 156 18.52 8.67 -0.66
CA GLY A 156 18.61 9.67 -1.73
C GLY A 156 17.94 9.12 -3.00
N GLU A 157 18.31 7.91 -3.41
CA GLU A 157 17.72 7.26 -4.58
C GLU A 157 16.20 7.02 -4.41
N VAL A 158 15.74 6.68 -3.20
CA VAL A 158 14.30 6.61 -2.90
C VAL A 158 13.62 7.97 -3.11
N ARG A 159 14.24 9.07 -2.70
CA ARG A 159 13.67 10.42 -2.88
C ARG A 159 13.65 10.83 -4.34
N GLU A 160 14.71 10.57 -5.09
CA GLU A 160 14.76 10.81 -6.54
C GLU A 160 13.64 10.06 -7.26
N PHE A 161 13.42 8.78 -6.89
CA PHE A 161 12.32 8.00 -7.41
C PHE A 161 10.95 8.60 -7.06
N LEU A 162 10.72 8.97 -5.79
CA LEU A 162 9.46 9.58 -5.37
C LEU A 162 9.20 10.95 -6.02
N GLU A 163 10.25 11.75 -6.23
CA GLU A 163 10.17 13.04 -6.93
C GLU A 163 9.77 12.85 -8.40
N TYR A 164 10.36 11.84 -9.05
CA TYR A 164 9.94 11.43 -10.39
C TYR A 164 8.46 11.02 -10.42
N ILE A 165 8.00 10.22 -9.45
CA ILE A 165 6.60 9.83 -9.34
C ILE A 165 5.68 11.06 -9.19
N ILE A 166 6.01 11.97 -8.28
CA ILE A 166 5.23 13.18 -8.00
C ILE A 166 5.13 14.08 -9.25
N SER A 167 6.24 14.30 -9.95
CA SER A 167 6.28 15.11 -11.18
C SER A 167 5.51 14.51 -12.36
N HIS A 168 5.15 13.22 -12.29
CA HIS A 168 4.43 12.49 -13.35
C HIS A 168 3.01 12.07 -12.93
N ASP A 169 2.32 12.89 -12.13
CA ASP A 169 0.92 12.67 -11.67
C ASP A 169 0.74 11.38 -10.83
N GLY A 170 1.83 10.93 -10.22
CA GLY A 170 1.82 9.86 -9.23
C GLY A 170 1.37 10.37 -7.87
N GLN A 171 0.63 9.54 -7.14
CA GLN A 171 0.20 9.81 -5.77
C GLN A 171 1.04 8.96 -4.82
N VAL A 172 1.53 9.59 -3.75
CA VAL A 172 2.35 8.95 -2.72
C VAL A 172 1.56 8.90 -1.42
N LEU A 173 1.45 7.69 -0.85
CA LEU A 173 0.67 7.44 0.36
C LEU A 173 1.57 6.77 1.39
N LEU A 174 1.71 7.40 2.55
CA LEU A 174 2.54 6.90 3.64
C LEU A 174 1.72 5.97 4.52
N VAL A 175 2.17 4.73 4.69
CA VAL A 175 1.52 3.75 5.56
C VAL A 175 2.25 3.73 6.89
N LYS A 176 1.58 4.12 7.96
CA LYS A 176 2.12 4.12 9.32
C LYS A 176 1.55 2.98 10.15
N ASN A 177 2.38 2.45 11.05
CA ASN A 177 1.91 1.56 12.11
C ASN A 177 1.10 2.38 13.12
N ASP A 178 -0.04 1.86 13.60
CA ASP A 178 -0.76 2.52 14.70
C ASP A 178 0.08 2.46 16.00
N ASP A 179 0.08 3.53 16.79
CA ASP A 179 0.87 3.70 18.03
C ASP A 179 0.65 2.54 19.00
N ARG A 180 -0.56 1.98 19.02
CA ARG A 180 -0.95 0.84 19.87
C ARG A 180 -0.14 -0.42 19.57
N GLN A 181 0.25 -0.67 18.32
CA GLN A 181 1.08 -1.82 17.97
C GLN A 181 2.54 -1.61 18.36
N LEU A 182 3.06 -0.39 18.22
CA LEU A 182 4.41 -0.03 18.67
C LEU A 182 4.54 -0.07 20.20
N TYR A 183 3.51 0.38 20.93
CA TYR A 183 3.43 0.21 22.37
C TYR A 183 3.44 -1.27 22.77
N ARG A 184 2.63 -2.11 22.12
CA ARG A 184 2.60 -3.58 22.36
C ARG A 184 3.93 -4.25 22.05
N ARG A 185 4.57 -3.89 20.93
CA ARG A 185 5.87 -4.45 20.51
C ARG A 185 7.02 -4.00 21.42
N LYS A 186 7.03 -2.75 21.87
CA LYS A 186 7.97 -2.27 22.91
C LYS A 186 7.74 -2.97 24.25
N LYS A 187 6.49 -3.17 24.66
CA LYS A 187 6.14 -3.91 25.88
C LYS A 187 6.57 -5.38 25.82
N ALA A 188 6.40 -6.03 24.66
CA ALA A 188 6.79 -7.42 24.45
C ALA A 188 8.32 -7.62 24.37
N ASN A 189 9.03 -6.70 23.69
CA ASN A 189 10.48 -6.82 23.49
C ASN A 189 11.32 -6.24 24.63
N TYR A 190 10.80 -5.28 25.39
CA TYR A 190 11.58 -4.53 26.39
C TYR A 190 10.95 -4.48 27.79
N GLY A 191 9.84 -5.19 28.03
CA GLY A 191 9.25 -5.37 29.37
C GLY A 191 9.21 -4.10 30.22
N TRP A 192 8.44 -3.08 29.82
CA TRP A 192 8.55 -1.74 30.41
C TRP A 192 7.60 -1.50 31.61
N TYR A 193 8.15 -0.91 32.67
CA TYR A 193 7.46 -0.36 33.86
C TYR A 193 7.07 1.11 33.64
N PRO A 194 5.85 1.55 33.98
CA PRO A 194 5.44 2.93 33.74
C PRO A 194 6.14 3.89 34.71
N PHE A 195 6.83 4.88 34.15
CA PHE A 195 7.25 6.08 34.88
C PHE A 195 5.99 6.83 35.32
N LYS A 196 5.76 6.94 36.63
CA LYS A 196 4.75 7.85 37.18
C LYS A 196 5.21 9.27 36.86
N GLN A 197 4.37 10.04 36.15
CA GLN A 197 4.54 11.49 36.09
C GLN A 197 4.15 12.06 37.46
N SER A 198 5.06 12.86 38.01
CA SER A 198 4.89 13.74 39.17
C SER A 198 4.11 14.99 38.78
#